data_AF-A0A0Q7B2H0-F1
#
_entry.id   AF-A0A0Q7B2H0-F1
#
_cell.length_a   1.000
_cell.length_b   1.000
_cell.length_c   1.000
_cell.angle_alpha   90.00
_cell.angle_beta   90.00
_cell.angle_gamma   90.00
#
_symmetry.space_group_name_H-M   'P 1'
#
loop_
_entity.id
_entity.type
_entity.pdbx_description
1 polymer ?
#
loop_
_entity_poly.entity_id
_entity_poly.type
_entity_poly.pdbx_seq_one_letter_code
_entity_poly.pdbx_strand_id
1 'polypeptide(L)' 'MFDHQCTACQKRQLIFPSQVTSMSNTDHGIVVAFTCWCGADQTLVTGKKAVSTEKVVLAA' A
#
# COMPACT_ATOMS: atom_id res chain seq x y z
N MET A 1 9.57 -1.73 -4.38
CA MET A 1 9.12 -0.33 -4.38
C MET A 1 7.70 -0.30 -4.90
N PHE A 2 6.82 0.49 -4.30
CA PHE A 2 5.44 0.67 -4.75
C PHE A 2 5.01 2.12 -4.55
N ASP A 3 4.07 2.60 -5.33
CA ASP A 3 3.43 3.88 -5.08
C ASP A 3 2.28 3.73 -4.09
N HIS A 4 2.06 4.74 -3.24
CA HIS A 4 0.98 4.78 -2.28
C HIS A 4 0.40 6.19 -2.21
N GLN A 5 -0.93 6.29 -2.16
CA GLN A 5 -1.63 7.53 -1.86
C GLN A 5 -1.72 7.65 -0.33
N CYS A 6 -0.87 8.49 0.26
CA CYS A 6 -0.84 8.65 1.71
C CYS A 6 -2.12 9.31 2.22
N THR A 7 -2.81 8.67 3.17
CA THR A 7 -4.05 9.22 3.74
C THR A 7 -3.82 10.45 4.63
N ALA A 8 -2.58 10.66 5.11
CA ALA A 8 -2.24 11.80 5.95
C ALA A 8 -1.87 13.05 5.14
N CYS A 9 -0.96 12.92 4.16
CA CYS A 9 -0.48 14.07 3.40
C CYS A 9 -1.15 14.24 2.03
N GLN A 10 -2.03 13.31 1.64
CA GLN A 10 -2.79 13.34 0.39
C GLN A 10 -1.92 13.45 -0.86
N LYS A 11 -0.67 12.96 -0.79
CA LYS A 11 0.25 12.85 -1.92
C LYS A 11 0.44 11.40 -2.33
N ARG A 12 0.57 11.18 -3.63
CA ARG A 12 1.08 9.92 -4.19
C ARG A 12 2.59 9.91 -4.07
N GLN A 13 3.13 8.91 -3.38
CA GLN A 13 4.56 8.83 -3.09
C GLN A 13 5.09 7.44 -3.38
N LEU A 14 6.37 7.34 -3.77
CA LEU A 14 7.07 6.07 -3.87
C LEU A 14 7.57 5.64 -2.50
N ILE A 15 7.14 4.45 -2.07
CA ILE A 15 7.54 3.78 -0.84
C ILE A 15 8.68 2.81 -1.14
N PHE A 16 9.80 3.06 -0.47
CA PHE A 16 11.04 2.30 -0.61
C PHE A 16 11.11 1.18 0.44
N PRO A 17 11.91 0.13 0.22
CA PRO A 17 12.06 -0.95 1.19
C PRO A 17 12.47 -0.49 2.59
N SER A 18 13.27 0.57 2.70
CA SER A 18 13.70 1.15 3.98
C SER A 18 12.56 1.79 4.79
N GLN A 19 11.42 2.08 4.18
CA GLN A 19 10.23 2.61 4.86
C GLN A 19 9.30 1.50 5.36
N VAL A 20 9.52 0.24 4.95
CA VAL A 20 8.70 -0.90 5.37
C VAL A 20 9.10 -1.32 6.79
N THR A 21 8.13 -1.32 7.70
CA THR A 21 8.35 -1.63 9.12
C THR A 21 7.95 -3.06 9.46
N SER A 22 6.95 -3.62 8.78
CA SER A 22 6.60 -5.04 8.91
C SER A 22 5.87 -5.59 7.69
N MET A 23 5.87 -6.92 7.56
CA MET A 23 5.12 -7.64 6.55
C MET A 23 4.59 -8.95 7.14
N SER A 24 3.30 -9.19 7.01
CA SER A 24 2.65 -10.41 7.51
C SER A 24 1.68 -10.99 6.49
N ASN A 25 1.67 -12.32 6.38
CA ASN A 25 0.69 -13.05 5.60
C ASN A 25 -0.58 -13.26 6.43
N THR A 26 -1.73 -12.90 5.88
CA THR A 26 -3.05 -13.09 6.47
C THR A 26 -3.95 -13.85 5.51
N ASP A 27 -5.12 -14.28 5.98
CA ASP A 27 -6.14 -14.88 5.12
C ASP A 27 -6.68 -13.92 4.05
N HIS A 28 -6.52 -12.61 4.26
CA HIS A 28 -6.95 -11.54 3.36
C HIS A 28 -5.84 -11.05 2.40
N GLY A 29 -4.65 -11.63 2.46
CA GLY A 29 -3.48 -11.20 1.69
C GLY A 29 -2.29 -10.80 2.57
N ILE A 30 -1.32 -10.14 1.95
CA ILE A 30 -0.10 -9.68 2.60
C ILE A 30 -0.37 -8.29 3.15
N VAL A 31 -0.32 -8.12 4.48
CA VAL A 31 -0.37 -6.81 5.11
C VAL A 31 1.05 -6.27 5.19
N VAL A 32 1.27 -5.10 4.57
CA VAL A 32 2.53 -4.37 4.62
C VAL A 32 2.32 -3.12 5.47
N ALA A 33 3.06 -2.98 6.56
CA ALA A 33 3.13 -1.74 7.33
C ALA A 33 4.37 -0.95 6.92
N PHE A 34 4.22 0.36 6.81
CA PHE A 34 5.30 1.26 6.39
C PHE A 34 5.05 2.68 6.88
N THR A 35 6.11 3.46 6.97
CA THR A 35 6.05 4.89 7.31
C THR A 35 6.22 5.71 6.04
N CYS A 36 5.25 6.55 5.71
CA CYS A 36 5.35 7.47 4.59
C CYS A 36 6.43 8.54 4.84
N TRP A 37 6.88 9.20 3.78
CA TRP A 37 7.83 10.31 3.87
C TRP A 37 7.38 11.49 4.75
N CYS A 38 6.07 11.66 4.95
CA CYS A 38 5.54 12.65 5.88
C CYS A 38 5.60 12.21 7.36
N GLY A 39 6.11 11.02 7.65
CA GLY A 39 6.20 10.42 8.99
C GLY A 39 4.94 9.67 9.42
N ALA A 40 3.88 9.62 8.62
CA ALA A 40 2.66 8.90 8.97
C ALA A 40 2.79 7.40 8.72
N ASP A 41 2.37 6.59 9.69
CA ASP A 41 2.26 5.15 9.52
C ASP A 41 1.05 4.80 8.65
N GLN A 42 1.25 3.83 7.76
CA GLN A 42 0.26 3.36 6.80
C GLN A 42 0.30 1.84 6.71
N THR A 43 -0.80 1.27 6.24
CA THR A 43 -0.88 -0.15 5.91
C THR A 43 -1.46 -0.34 4.51
N LEU A 44 -0.99 -1.36 3.83
CA LEU A 44 -1.47 -1.79 2.52
C LEU A 44 -1.70 -3.30 2.54
N VAL A 45 -2.87 -3.74 2.07
CA VAL A 45 -3.14 -5.16 1.80
C VAL A 45 -2.84 -5.44 0.34
N THR A 46 -1.97 -6.41 0.08
CA THR A 46 -1.53 -6.79 -1.27
C THR A 46 -1.48 -8.31 -1.47
N GLY A 47 -1.04 -8.76 -2.63
CA GLY A 47 -0.93 -10.18 -2.99
C GLY A 47 -2.21 -10.77 -3.58
N LYS A 48 -2.15 -12.04 -3.99
CA LYS A 48 -3.23 -12.71 -4.74
C LYS A 48 -4.58 -12.77 -4.03
N LYS A 49 -4.58 -12.77 -2.70
CA LYS A 49 -5.78 -12.80 -1.86
C LYS A 49 -6.32 -11.41 -1.52
N ALA A 50 -5.60 -10.34 -1.86
CA ALA A 50 -6.09 -8.99 -1.65
C ALA A 50 -7.31 -8.77 -2.56
N VAL A 51 -8.43 -8.44 -1.94
CA VAL A 51 -9.65 -8.09 -2.68
C VAL A 51 -9.46 -6.69 -3.24
N SER A 52 -9.16 -6.56 -4.53
CA SER A 52 -9.15 -5.28 -5.23
C SER A 52 -10.58 -4.79 -5.41
N THR A 53 -10.96 -3.74 -4.68
CA THR A 53 -12.17 -2.98 -5.01
C THR A 53 -11.81 -2.07 -6.19
N GLU A 54 -12.62 -2.16 -7.23
CA GLU A 54 -12.59 -1.47 -8.53
C GLU A 54 -11.66 -2.02 -9.63
N LYS A 55 -12.26 -2.83 -10.51
CA LYS A 55 -11.82 -2.93 -11.90
C LYS A 55 -11.96 -1.54 -12.55
N VAL A 56 -10.84 -0.86 -12.80
CA VAL A 56 -10.84 0.29 -13.69
C VAL A 56 -11.06 -0.23 -15.11
N VAL A 57 -12.20 0.13 -15.71
CA VAL A 57 -12.44 -0.07 -17.14
C VAL A 57 -11.61 0.96 -17.88
N LEU A 58 -10.54 0.54 -18.56
CA LEU A 58 -9.85 1.40 -19.51
C LEU A 58 -10.72 1.49 -20.76
N ALA A 59 -11.24 2.68 -21.06
CA ALA A 59 -11.86 2.97 -22.35
C ALA A 59 -10.76 2.96 -23.43
N ALA A 60 -11.04 2.25 -24.54
CA ALA A 60 -10.17 2.13 -25.70
C ALA A 60 -10.31 3.32 -26.65
#